data_AF-A0AA41CE20-F1
#
_entry.id   AF-A0AA41CE20-F1
#
_cell.length_a   1.000
_cell.length_b   1.000
_cell.length_c   1.000
_cell.angle_alpha   90.00
_cell.angle_beta   90.00
_cell.angle_gamma   90.00
#
_symmetry.space_group_name_H-M   'P 1'
#
loop_
_entity.id
_entity.type
_entity.pdbx_description
1 polymer ?
#
loop_
_entity_poly.entity_id
_entity_poly.type
_entity_poly.pdbx_seq_one_letter_code
_entity_poly.pdbx_strand_id
1 'polypeptide(L)'
;MTPAAMVSWAIAVVGEFDRAGRRIPESVVPLLPMVDVVLWAKDQPQPLSVDALQEQFCLSRATAYRWRVALNDLHDPVAARRRLPGLRQLSMALAREMPVPTQTGPAQ
;
A
#
# COMPACT_ATOMS: atom_id res chain seq x y z
N MET A 1 -5.05 11.15 6.15
CA MET A 1 -4.74 10.25 5.02
C MET A 1 -6.01 10.08 4.19
N THR A 2 -5.96 10.13 2.85
CA THR A 2 -7.17 9.95 2.03
C THR A 2 -7.58 8.46 1.97
N PRO A 3 -8.85 8.12 1.70
CA PRO A 3 -9.27 6.72 1.58
C PRO A 3 -8.46 5.92 0.55
N ALA A 4 -8.12 6.51 -0.60
CA ALA A 4 -7.26 5.86 -1.60
C ALA A 4 -5.81 5.67 -1.14
N ALA A 5 -5.29 6.59 -0.32
CA ALA A 5 -3.97 6.42 0.31
C ALA A 5 -3.98 5.29 1.34
N MET A 6 -5.07 5.09 2.08
CA MET A 6 -5.22 3.95 3.00
C MET A 6 -5.25 2.62 2.24
N VAL A 7 -5.94 2.54 1.10
CA VAL A 7 -5.90 1.37 0.22
C VAL A 7 -4.50 1.11 -0.32
N SER A 8 -3.80 2.16 -0.77
CA SER A 8 -2.40 2.02 -1.24
C SER A 8 -1.46 1.55 -0.12
N TRP A 9 -1.73 1.95 1.14
CA TRP A 9 -0.98 1.51 2.31
C TRP A 9 -1.26 0.04 2.59
N ALA A 10 -2.51 -0.38 2.54
CA ALA A 10 -2.91 -1.77 2.75
C ALA A 10 -2.29 -2.70 1.69
N ILE A 11 -2.20 -2.27 0.42
CA ILE A 11 -1.50 -3.02 -0.63
C ILE A 11 -0.02 -3.18 -0.28
N ALA A 12 0.64 -2.12 0.20
CA ALA A 12 2.03 -2.18 0.61
C ALA A 12 2.24 -3.13 1.79
N VAL A 13 1.33 -3.15 2.77
CA VAL A 13 1.39 -4.08 3.91
C VAL A 13 1.20 -5.52 3.45
N VAL A 14 0.11 -5.81 2.72
CA VAL A 14 -0.18 -7.17 2.21
C VAL A 14 0.95 -7.69 1.34
N GLY A 15 1.51 -6.83 0.48
CA GLY A 15 2.64 -7.19 -0.38
C GLY A 15 3.91 -7.57 0.38
N GLU A 16 4.15 -7.03 1.58
CA GLU A 16 5.30 -7.45 2.41
C GLU A 16 5.09 -8.83 3.01
N PHE A 17 3.87 -9.16 3.43
CA PHE A 17 3.53 -10.50 3.89
C PHE A 17 3.64 -11.52 2.75
N ASP A 18 3.11 -11.19 1.57
CA ASP A 18 3.23 -12.03 0.37
C ASP A 18 4.70 -12.29 0.00
N ARG A 19 5.54 -11.25 -0.01
CA ARG A 19 6.99 -11.38 -0.28
C ARG A 19 7.71 -12.23 0.75
N ALA A 20 7.29 -12.15 2.01
CA ALA A 20 7.84 -12.97 3.08
C ALA A 20 7.32 -14.42 3.05
N GLY A 21 6.43 -14.77 2.12
CA GLY A 21 5.78 -16.08 2.06
C GLY A 21 4.85 -16.35 3.24
N ARG A 22 4.33 -15.30 3.89
CA ARG A 22 3.49 -15.39 5.09
C ARG A 22 2.09 -14.89 4.80
N ARG A 23 1.10 -15.48 5.47
CA ARG A 23 -0.27 -14.97 5.52
C ARG A 23 -0.39 -13.98 6.68
N ILE A 24 -1.18 -12.92 6.49
CA ILE A 24 -1.57 -12.04 7.60
C ILE A 24 -2.45 -12.85 8.56
N PRO A 25 -2.14 -12.89 9.87
CA PRO A 25 -2.99 -13.57 10.84
C PRO A 25 -4.40 -13.00 10.84
N GLU A 26 -5.42 -13.87 10.86
CA GLU A 26 -6.83 -13.45 10.79
C GLU A 26 -7.26 -12.58 11.97
N SER A 27 -6.63 -12.76 13.14
CA SER A 27 -6.82 -11.90 14.31
C SER A 27 -6.33 -10.46 14.12
N VAL A 28 -5.39 -10.25 13.19
CA VAL A 28 -4.77 -8.94 12.92
C VAL A 28 -5.50 -8.21 11.80
N VAL A 29 -6.13 -8.91 10.86
CA VAL A 29 -6.83 -8.32 9.71
C VAL A 29 -7.81 -7.21 10.11
N PRO A 30 -8.70 -7.38 11.12
CA PRO A 30 -9.64 -6.33 11.53
C PRO A 30 -8.97 -5.10 12.17
N LEU A 31 -7.73 -5.24 12.64
CA LEU A 31 -6.97 -4.18 13.28
C LEU A 31 -6.25 -3.28 12.27
N LEU A 32 -6.10 -3.74 11.03
CA LEU A 32 -5.35 -3.04 10.00
C LEU A 32 -6.32 -2.33 9.02
N PRO A 33 -6.19 -1.01 8.82
CA PRO A 33 -7.13 -0.27 7.99
C PRO A 33 -7.08 -0.73 6.54
N MET A 34 -8.24 -1.08 5.97
CA MET A 34 -8.43 -1.41 4.55
C MET A 34 -7.68 -2.68 4.09
N VAL A 35 -7.14 -3.50 4.99
CA VAL A 35 -6.50 -4.77 4.63
C VAL A 35 -7.53 -5.78 4.15
N ASP A 36 -8.70 -5.81 4.77
CA ASP A 36 -9.87 -6.56 4.32
C ASP A 36 -10.25 -6.25 2.87
N VAL A 37 -10.22 -4.96 2.49
CA VAL A 37 -10.49 -4.51 1.11
C VAL A 37 -9.49 -5.10 0.13
N VAL A 38 -8.21 -5.08 0.48
CA VAL A 38 -7.13 -5.58 -0.38
C VAL A 38 -7.17 -7.11 -0.48
N LEU A 39 -7.43 -7.81 0.62
CA LEU A 39 -7.58 -9.26 0.61
C LEU A 39 -8.77 -9.68 -0.25
N TRP A 40 -9.93 -9.06 -0.05
CA TRP A 40 -11.10 -9.29 -0.89
C TRP A 40 -10.81 -9.04 -2.37
N ALA A 41 -10.11 -7.94 -2.70
CA ALA A 41 -9.79 -7.60 -4.07
C ALA A 41 -8.84 -8.60 -4.76
N LYS A 42 -7.99 -9.30 -4.01
CA LYS A 42 -7.12 -10.38 -4.54
C LYS A 42 -7.90 -11.61 -4.97
N ASP A 43 -9.05 -11.84 -4.34
CA ASP A 43 -9.92 -12.98 -4.63
C ASP A 43 -10.94 -12.69 -5.75
N GLN A 44 -11.00 -11.45 -6.25
CA GLN A 44 -11.92 -11.07 -7.32
C GLN A 44 -11.36 -11.29 -8.73
N PRO A 45 -12.22 -11.59 -9.72
CA PRO A 45 -11.84 -11.55 -11.14
C PRO A 45 -11.31 -10.17 -11.54
N GLN A 46 -10.23 -10.15 -12.34
CA GLN A 46 -9.63 -8.91 -12.85
C GLN A 46 -10.06 -8.65 -14.31
N PRO A 47 -10.32 -7.39 -14.70
CA PRO A 47 -10.18 -6.17 -13.89
C PRO A 47 -11.34 -5.95 -12.90
N LEU A 48 -11.00 -5.46 -11.70
CA LEU A 48 -11.98 -5.16 -10.65
C LEU A 48 -13.03 -4.13 -11.09
N SER A 49 -14.31 -4.48 -10.92
CA SER A 49 -15.45 -3.60 -11.20
C SER A 49 -15.68 -2.56 -10.09
N VAL A 50 -16.07 -1.34 -10.48
CA VAL A 50 -16.50 -0.30 -9.52
C VAL A 50 -17.81 -0.72 -8.84
N ASP A 51 -18.70 -1.43 -9.53
CA ASP A 51 -19.98 -1.85 -8.97
C ASP A 51 -19.79 -2.94 -7.92
N ALA A 52 -18.88 -3.89 -8.16
CA ALA A 52 -18.52 -4.90 -7.16
C ALA A 52 -17.96 -4.28 -5.87
N LEU A 53 -17.17 -3.20 -5.98
CA LEU A 53 -16.69 -2.45 -4.80
C LEU A 53 -17.81 -1.71 -4.07
N GLN A 54 -18.77 -1.14 -4.80
CA GLN A 54 -19.91 -0.45 -4.20
C GLN A 54 -20.80 -1.43 -3.45
N GLU A 55 -21.10 -2.57 -4.04
CA GLU A 55 -21.94 -3.61 -3.45
C GLU A 55 -21.29 -4.24 -2.23
N GLN A 56 -20.01 -4.57 -2.30
CA GLN A 56 -19.30 -5.24 -1.20
C GLN A 56 -19.13 -4.34 0.03
N PHE A 57 -18.79 -3.06 -0.16
CA PHE A 57 -18.39 -2.16 0.91
C PHE A 57 -19.37 -0.98 1.12
N CYS A 58 -20.54 -1.01 0.50
CA CYS A 58 -21.56 0.05 0.56
C CYS A 58 -21.00 1.45 0.25
N LEU A 59 -20.12 1.55 -0.74
CA LEU A 59 -19.42 2.79 -1.08
C LEU A 59 -20.22 3.66 -2.03
N SER A 60 -19.98 4.97 -1.99
CA SER A 60 -20.37 5.84 -3.10
C SER A 60 -19.54 5.53 -4.35
N ARG A 61 -20.11 5.75 -5.53
CA ARG A 61 -19.41 5.58 -6.82
C ARG A 61 -18.07 6.32 -6.88
N ALA A 62 -18.01 7.53 -6.32
CA ALA A 62 -16.79 8.34 -6.30
C ALA A 62 -15.70 7.69 -5.43
N THR A 63 -16.05 7.16 -4.26
CA THR A 63 -15.10 6.46 -3.38
C THR A 63 -14.67 5.13 -3.99
N ALA A 64 -15.61 4.35 -4.53
CA ALA A 64 -15.32 3.10 -5.22
C ALA A 64 -14.38 3.30 -6.41
N TYR A 65 -14.58 4.36 -7.21
CA TYR A 65 -13.67 4.69 -8.30
C TYR A 65 -12.25 5.00 -7.80
N ARG A 66 -12.13 5.82 -6.74
CA ARG A 66 -10.82 6.15 -6.14
C ARG A 66 -10.13 4.92 -5.57
N TRP A 67 -10.87 4.01 -4.95
CA TRP A 67 -10.35 2.74 -4.45
C TRP A 67 -9.91 1.83 -5.59
N ARG A 68 -10.72 1.67 -6.63
CA ARG A 68 -10.37 0.90 -7.83
C ARG A 68 -9.06 1.40 -8.46
N VAL A 69 -8.88 2.71 -8.59
CA VAL A 69 -7.63 3.29 -9.12
C VAL A 69 -6.43 2.89 -8.25
N ALA A 70 -6.55 2.94 -6.92
CA ALA A 70 -5.50 2.48 -6.01
C ALA A 70 -5.24 0.97 -6.15
N LEU A 71 -6.30 0.16 -6.26
CA LEU A 71 -6.26 -1.30 -6.43
C LEU A 71 -5.71 -1.75 -7.79
N ASN A 72 -5.51 -0.87 -8.77
CA ASN A 72 -4.74 -1.25 -9.98
C ASN A 72 -3.31 -1.69 -9.64
N ASP A 73 -2.76 -1.24 -8.51
CA ASP A 73 -1.41 -1.62 -8.06
C ASP A 73 -1.42 -2.87 -7.17
N LEU A 74 -2.52 -3.63 -7.13
CA LEU A 74 -2.71 -4.77 -6.21
C LEU A 74 -1.56 -5.79 -6.23
N HIS A 75 -0.98 -6.01 -7.41
CA HIS A 75 0.14 -6.94 -7.64
C HIS A 75 1.51 -6.24 -7.70
N ASP A 76 1.55 -4.91 -7.56
CA ASP A 76 2.79 -4.13 -7.49
C ASP A 76 2.84 -3.28 -6.19
N PRO A 77 3.29 -3.89 -5.08
CA PRO A 77 3.43 -3.17 -3.82
C PRO A 77 4.48 -2.05 -3.87
N VAL A 78 5.39 -2.03 -4.85
CA VAL A 78 6.33 -0.90 -5.03
C VAL A 78 5.60 0.30 -5.62
N ALA A 79 4.74 0.10 -6.62
CA ALA A 79 3.88 1.16 -7.16
C ALA A 79 2.95 1.72 -6.09
N ALA A 80 2.31 0.87 -5.29
CA ALA A 80 1.43 1.29 -4.20
C ALA A 80 2.17 2.18 -3.17
N ARG A 81 3.41 1.82 -2.80
CA ARG A 81 4.26 2.64 -1.92
C ARG A 81 4.54 4.03 -2.47
N ARG A 82 4.74 4.17 -3.79
CA ARG A 82 4.99 5.47 -4.43
C ARG A 82 3.79 6.42 -4.35
N ARG A 83 2.57 5.89 -4.19
CA ARG A 83 1.34 6.66 -4.05
C ARG A 83 1.06 7.14 -2.63
N LEU A 84 1.84 6.72 -1.64
CA LEU A 84 1.66 7.11 -0.24
C LEU A 84 2.21 8.52 0.03
N PRO A 85 1.34 9.50 0.33
CA PRO A 85 1.80 10.80 0.78
C PRO A 85 2.43 10.65 2.16
N GLY A 86 3.63 11.19 2.35
CA GLY A 86 4.39 11.08 3.59
C GLY A 86 5.56 10.11 3.51
N LEU A 87 5.47 8.98 2.80
CA LEU A 87 6.62 8.06 2.63
C LEU A 87 7.72 8.66 1.76
N ARG A 88 7.34 9.44 0.74
CA ARG A 88 8.30 10.19 -0.09
C ARG A 88 8.97 11.32 0.69
N GLN A 89 8.23 11.99 1.57
CA GLN A 89 8.78 13.04 2.44
C GLN A 89 9.66 12.45 3.54
N LEU A 90 9.29 11.32 4.11
CA LEU A 90 10.05 10.60 5.14
C LEU A 90 11.28 9.91 4.52
N SER A 91 11.19 9.37 3.30
CA SER A 91 12.36 8.87 2.56
C SER A 91 13.31 10.00 2.18
N MET A 92 12.78 11.18 1.80
CA MET A 92 13.62 12.35 1.52
C MET A 92 14.23 12.92 2.80
N ALA A 93 13.50 12.92 3.92
CA ALA A 93 14.04 13.29 5.22
C ALA A 93 15.15 12.33 5.66
N LEU A 94 14.92 11.01 5.60
CA LEU A 94 15.92 9.99 5.92
C LEU A 94 17.12 10.03 4.97
N ALA A 95 16.91 10.22 3.65
CA ALA A 95 18.01 10.38 2.70
C ALA A 95 18.82 11.66 2.95
N ARG A 96 18.22 12.67 3.59
CA ARG A 96 18.90 13.89 4.03
C ARG A 96 19.59 13.73 5.39
N GLU A 97 19.13 12.78 6.21
CA GLU A 97 19.71 12.44 7.52
C GLU A 97 20.79 11.36 7.46
N MET A 98 20.90 10.60 6.36
CA MET A 98 22.05 9.70 6.16
C MET A 98 23.29 10.54 5.85
N PRO A 99 24.33 10.53 6.71
CA PRO A 99 25.60 11.14 6.37
C PRO A 99 26.15 10.36 5.17
N VAL A 100 26.57 11.07 4.13
CA VAL A 100 27.52 10.52 3.14
C VAL A 100 28.65 9.89 3.96
N PRO A 101 28.98 8.60 3.79
CA PRO A 101 30.12 8.01 4.50
C PRO A 101 31.33 8.85 4.13
N THR A 102 31.78 9.64 5.09
CA THR A 102 32.96 10.48 4.95
C THR A 102 34.10 9.49 4.80
N GLN A 103 34.61 9.39 3.57
CA GLN A 103 35.74 8.55 3.23
C GLN A 103 36.90 9.01 4.11
N THR A 104 37.11 8.29 5.23
CA THR A 104 38.10 8.65 6.23
C THR A 104 39.30 7.74 6.07
N GLY A 105 40.31 8.29 5.38
CA GLY A 105 41.74 8.05 5.62
C GLY A 105 42.45 6.99 4.76
N PRO A 106 43.79 6.93 4.81
CA PRO A 106 44.73 7.79 5.54
C PRO A 106 45.84 8.44 4.67
N ALA A 107 46.63 9.28 5.33
CA ALA A 107 47.82 9.95 4.82
C ALA A 107 48.87 9.01 4.18
N GLN A 108 49.48 9.48 3.10
CA GLN A 108 50.93 9.41 2.85
C GLN A 108 51.36 10.70 2.14
#